data_AF-A0A0E4G0D9-F1
#
_entry.id   AF-A0A0E4G0D9-F1
#
_cell.length_a   1.000
_cell.length_b   1.000
_cell.length_c   1.000
_cell.angle_alpha   90.00
_cell.angle_beta   90.00
_cell.angle_gamma   90.00
#
_symmetry.space_group_name_H-M   'P 1'
#
loop_
_entity.id
_entity.type
_entity.pdbx_description
1 polymer ?
#
loop_
_entity_poly.entity_id
_entity_poly.type
_entity_poly.pdbx_seq_one_letter_code
_entity_poly.pdbx_strand_id
1 'polypeptide(L)' 'MILSGDAVHFRDNWDNRRVPSMNVNKDQSAASMQKIADTLSREKAQLWINHDKAQRDSQKMAPEFYD' A
#
# COMPACT_ATOMS: atom_id res chain seq x y z
N MET A 1 8.41 -7.73 1.31
CA MET A 1 7.08 -7.16 0.99
C MET A 1 6.72 -6.10 2.03
N ILE A 2 5.96 -5.07 1.64
CA ILE A 2 5.35 -4.10 2.56
C ILE A 2 3.83 -4.23 2.48
N LEU A 3 3.17 -4.37 3.64
CA LEU A 3 1.72 -4.26 3.77
C LEU A 3 1.38 -2.79 4.09
N SER A 4 0.58 -2.13 3.26
CA SER A 4 0.30 -0.70 3.45
C SER A 4 -0.64 -0.41 4.62
N GLY A 5 -1.49 -1.37 5.00
CA GLY A 5 -2.67 -1.06 5.80
C GLY A 5 -3.50 0.02 5.11
N ASP A 6 -4.03 0.95 5.90
CA ASP A 6 -4.87 2.06 5.41
C ASP A 6 -4.06 3.29 4.97
N ALA A 7 -2.73 3.25 5.01
CA ALA A 7 -1.91 4.34 4.46
C ALA A 7 -2.17 4.55 2.95
N VAL A 8 -2.64 3.49 2.28
CA VAL A 8 -3.06 3.45 0.88
C VAL A 8 -4.27 2.53 0.80
N HIS A 9 -5.41 3.00 0.28
CA HIS A 9 -6.59 2.14 0.10
C HIS A 9 -6.62 1.43 -1.25
N PHE A 10 -6.23 2.11 -2.33
CA PHE A 10 -6.28 1.57 -3.68
C PHE A 10 -5.01 1.89 -4.45
N ARG A 11 -4.75 1.11 -5.52
CA ARG A 11 -3.65 1.40 -6.46
C ARG A 11 -3.70 2.82 -7.01
N ASP A 12 -4.91 3.30 -7.34
CA ASP A 12 -5.13 4.68 -7.79
C ASP A 12 -4.69 5.73 -6.75
N ASN A 13 -4.86 5.46 -5.45
CA ASN A 13 -4.38 6.36 -4.41
C ASN A 13 -2.86 6.42 -4.38
N TRP A 14 -2.20 5.27 -4.53
CA TRP A 14 -0.75 5.18 -4.56
C TRP A 14 -0.18 5.95 -5.75
N ASP A 15 -0.66 5.64 -6.95
CA ASP A 15 -0.13 6.19 -8.20
C ASP A 15 -0.33 7.71 -8.28
N ASN A 16 -1.44 8.21 -7.75
CA ASN A 16 -1.76 9.64 -7.75
C ASN A 16 -1.41 10.37 -6.43
N ARG A 17 -0.73 9.69 -5.49
CA ARG A 17 -0.41 10.23 -4.15
C ARG A 17 -1.62 10.84 -3.42
N ARG A 18 -2.79 10.20 -3.55
CA ARG A 18 -4.03 10.63 -2.91
C ARG A 18 -4.11 10.06 -1.50
N VAL A 19 -4.24 10.93 -0.52
CA VAL A 19 -4.49 10.54 0.88
C VAL A 19 -5.98 10.14 1.02
N PRO A 20 -6.30 9.02 1.70
CA PRO A 20 -7.69 8.64 1.97
C PRO A 20 -8.48 9.74 2.69
N SER A 21 -9.80 9.80 2.47
CA SER A 21 -10.65 10.84 3.06
C SER A 21 -10.87 10.67 4.56
N MET A 22 -10.96 9.42 5.04
CA MET A 22 -11.00 9.10 6.46
C MET A 22 -9.59 9.18 7.05
N ASN A 23 -9.17 10.38 7.42
CA ASN A 23 -7.79 10.67 7.78
C ASN A 23 -7.66 11.73 8.87
N VAL A 24 -6.74 11.50 9.82
CA VAL A 24 -6.50 12.42 10.95
C VAL A 24 -5.59 13.58 10.55
N ASN A 25 -4.56 13.33 9.75
CA ASN A 25 -3.61 14.35 9.32
C ASN A 25 -3.02 14.03 7.93
N LYS A 26 -3.38 14.88 6.95
CA LYS A 26 -3.03 14.69 5.55
C LYS A 26 -1.53 14.69 5.30
N ASP A 27 -0.80 15.62 5.94
CA ASP A 27 0.62 15.81 5.70
C ASP A 27 1.45 14.65 6.28
N GLN A 28 1.08 14.17 7.47
CA GLN A 28 1.70 12.99 8.06
C GLN A 28 1.44 11.73 7.23
N SER A 29 0.24 11.59 6.64
CA SER A 29 -0.05 10.49 5.73
C SER A 29 0.73 10.58 4.43
N ALA A 30 0.84 11.77 3.81
CA ALA A 30 1.66 11.97 2.63
C ALA A 30 3.15 11.66 2.90
N ALA A 31 3.68 12.11 4.05
CA ALA A 31 5.03 11.78 4.49
C ALA A 31 5.21 10.27 4.70
N SER A 32 4.21 9.59 5.27
CA SER A 32 4.25 8.13 5.45
C SER A 32 4.23 7.39 4.12
N MET A 33 3.40 7.82 3.16
CA MET A 33 3.41 7.28 1.79
C MET A 33 4.77 7.45 1.12
N GLN A 34 5.44 8.59 1.33
CA GLN A 34 6.79 8.79 0.80
C GLN A 34 7.81 7.84 1.45
N LYS A 35 7.78 7.69 2.78
CA LYS A 35 8.64 6.72 3.49
C LYS A 35 8.44 5.29 2.99
N ILE A 36 7.20 4.89 2.70
CA ILE A 36 6.88 3.60 2.08
C ILE A 36 7.54 3.52 0.70
N ALA A 37 7.41 4.55 -0.15
CA ALA A 37 7.98 4.57 -1.50
C ALA A 37 9.51 4.41 -1.49
N ASP A 38 10.17 5.15 -0.59
CA ASP A 38 11.63 5.10 -0.43
C ASP A 38 12.08 3.70 0.03
N THR A 39 11.32 3.09 0.96
CA THR A 39 11.59 1.73 1.45
C THR A 39 11.40 0.70 0.34
N LEU A 40 10.33 0.79 -0.46
CA LEU A 40 10.11 -0.09 -1.61
C LEU A 40 11.27 0.00 -2.62
N SER A 41 11.72 1.21 -2.92
CA SER A 41 12.82 1.45 -3.88
C SER A 41 14.15 0.88 -3.38
N ARG A 42 14.45 1.08 -2.09
CA ARG A 42 15.66 0.62 -1.43
C ARG A 42 15.71 -0.90 -1.28
N GLU A 43 14.61 -1.51 -0.85
CA GLU A 43 14.53 -2.94 -0.54
C GLU A 43 14.09 -3.80 -1.74
N LYS A 44 13.76 -3.18 -2.88
CA LYS A 44 13.16 -3.86 -4.06
C LYS A 44 11.95 -4.71 -3.68
N ALA A 45 11.18 -4.25 -2.69
CA ALA A 45 10.04 -4.96 -2.16
C ALA A 45 8.77 -4.73 -3.00
N GLN A 46 7.85 -5.68 -2.95
CA GLN A 46 6.48 -5.50 -3.43
C GLN A 46 5.63 -4.75 -2.39
N LEU A 47 4.68 -3.93 -2.88
CA LEU A 47 3.66 -3.28 -2.07
C LEU A 47 2.34 -4.03 -2.18
N TRP A 48 1.77 -4.43 -1.04
CA TRP A 48 0.41 -4.95 -0.95
C TRP A 48 -0.51 -3.93 -0.31
N ILE A 49 -1.62 -3.69 -0.97
CA ILE A 49 -2.62 -2.67 -0.64
C ILE A 49 -3.88 -3.37 -0.13
N ASN A 50 -4.27 -3.07 1.10
CA ASN A 50 -5.28 -3.85 1.82
C ASN A 50 -6.69 -3.83 1.18
N HIS A 51 -7.10 -2.70 0.61
CA HIS A 51 -8.45 -2.55 0.04
C HIS A 51 -8.48 -2.66 -1.50
N ASP A 52 -7.36 -3.04 -2.12
CA ASP A 52 -7.28 -3.18 -3.58
C ASP A 52 -7.79 -4.56 -4.04
N LYS A 53 -9.05 -4.61 -4.50
CA LYS A 53 -9.68 -5.86 -4.92
C LYS A 53 -8.96 -6.52 -6.10
N ALA A 54 -8.54 -5.75 -7.09
CA ALA A 54 -7.87 -6.29 -8.28
C ALA A 54 -6.55 -6.98 -7.90
N GLN A 55 -5.77 -6.38 -6.99
CA GLN A 55 -4.58 -7.02 -6.44
C GLN A 55 -4.94 -8.26 -5.63
N ARG A 56 -5.91 -8.18 -4.72
CA ARG A 56 -6.37 -9.32 -3.91
C ARG A 56 -6.78 -10.52 -4.76
N ASP A 57 -7.49 -10.30 -5.87
CA ASP A 57 -7.95 -11.36 -6.75
C ASP A 57 -6.78 -12.11 -7.45
N SER A 58 -5.59 -11.49 -7.51
CA SER A 58 -4.37 -12.11 -8.04
C SER A 58 -3.48 -12.77 -6.98
N GLN A 59 -3.82 -12.60 -5.69
CA GLN A 59 -3.01 -13.10 -4.58
C GLN A 59 -3.35 -14.56 -4.25
N LYS A 60 -2.32 -15.33 -3.90
CA LYS A 60 -2.47 -16.61 -3.18
C LYS A 60 -3.15 -16.35 -1.84
N MET A 61 -4.26 -17.02 -1.61
CA MET A 61 -5.03 -16.94 -0.38
C MET A 61 -4.81 -18.19 0.46
N ALA A 62 -4.97 -18.08 1.79
CA ALA A 62 -4.84 -19.23 2.67
C ALA A 62 -5.71 -20.41 2.18
N PRO A 63 -5.19 -21.66 2.21
CA PRO A 63 -3.95 -22.09 2.86
C PRO A 63 -2.66 -21.92 2.02
N GLU A 64 -2.73 -21.36 0.82
CA GLU A 64 -1.54 -21.08 0.01
C GLU A 64 -0.68 -19.96 0.64
N PHE A 65 0.61 -19.96 0.32
CA PHE A 65 1.58 -19.02 0.86
C PHE A 65 2.60 -18.55 -0.19
N TYR A 66 3.37 -17.54 0.21
CA TYR A 66 4.48 -16.98 -0.56
C TYR A 66 5.78 -17.32 0.17
N ASP A 67 6.81 -17.70 -0.58
CA ASP A 67 8.16 -18.01 -0.09
C ASP A 67 9.01 -16.75 0.13
#